data_AF-A0A679I4C7-F1
#
_entry.id   AF-A0A679I4C7-F1
#
_cell.length_a   1.000
_cell.length_b   1.000
_cell.length_c   1.000
_cell.angle_alpha   90.00
_cell.angle_beta   90.00
_cell.angle_gamma   90.00
#
_symmetry.space_group_name_H-M   'P 1'
#
loop_
_entity.id
_entity.type
_entity.pdbx_description
1 polymer ?
#
loop_
_entity_poly.entity_id
_entity_poly.type
_entity_poly.pdbx_seq_one_letter_code
_entity_poly.pdbx_strand_id
1 'polypeptide(L)'
;MRVFTPEIARQVIDHGLHIDTYDGMEVEGKTTIEQSLSLDYDYCLPEAMQMLVDWKHKFDCVQASFKLIDVDVAEKISQIDCNYLSLPRLELLGVTEARWLSHSTEYILMVGIEAEPDPEVIQGLMNPSHERPLQILLQTLSDENASALASYTHELYLELPFQSLTRSATAILAKYEGYLFQLALPNLGGGEISADETLEILSSLPYKRVQLIHSGNERLYIGVTREEQLDGCDIGSESTAGLE
;
A
#
# COMPACT_ATOMS: atom_id res chain seq x y z
N MET A 1 9.42 23.49 -1.61
CA MET A 1 8.11 22.84 -1.60
C MET A 1 7.51 22.93 -2.99
N ARG A 2 7.34 21.81 -3.69
CA ARG A 2 6.67 21.70 -4.98
C ARG A 2 5.16 21.62 -4.75
N VAL A 3 4.38 22.49 -5.37
CA VAL A 3 2.93 22.54 -5.17
C VAL A 3 2.21 22.26 -6.48
N PHE A 4 1.26 21.32 -6.47
CA PHE A 4 0.37 21.08 -7.58
C PHE A 4 -0.73 22.16 -7.60
N THR A 5 -0.67 23.03 -8.61
CA THR A 5 -1.52 24.22 -8.74
C THR A 5 -2.49 24.07 -9.91
N PRO A 6 -3.57 24.88 -10.00
CA PRO A 6 -4.51 24.83 -11.12
C PRO A 6 -3.87 25.02 -12.50
N GLU A 7 -2.81 25.83 -12.59
CA GLU A 7 -2.05 26.00 -13.85
C GLU A 7 -1.35 24.71 -14.27
N ILE A 8 -0.75 24.00 -13.31
CA ILE A 8 -0.11 22.71 -13.56
C ILE A 8 -1.18 21.66 -13.88
N ALA A 9 -2.31 21.64 -13.18
CA ALA A 9 -3.40 20.73 -13.48
C ALA A 9 -3.94 20.93 -14.91
N ARG A 10 -4.07 22.18 -15.36
CA ARG A 10 -4.42 22.49 -16.75
C ARG A 10 -3.40 21.92 -17.73
N GLN A 11 -2.11 22.06 -17.43
CA GLN A 11 -1.04 21.51 -18.26
C GLN A 11 -1.08 19.97 -18.31
N VAL A 12 -1.34 19.29 -17.19
CA VAL A 12 -1.57 17.84 -17.14
C VAL A 12 -2.74 17.45 -18.05
N ILE A 13 -3.87 18.13 -17.93
CA ILE A 13 -5.10 17.81 -18.67
C ILE A 13 -4.94 18.10 -20.17
N ASP A 14 -4.42 19.27 -20.53
CA ASP A 14 -4.36 19.73 -21.92
C ASP A 14 -3.25 19.03 -22.71
N HIS A 15 -2.15 18.66 -22.05
CA HIS A 15 -0.96 18.12 -22.72
C HIS A 15 -0.59 16.69 -22.32
N GLY A 16 -1.34 16.07 -21.39
CA GLY A 16 -1.00 14.76 -20.85
C GLY A 16 0.33 14.74 -20.09
N LEU A 17 0.80 15.90 -19.61
CA LEU A 17 2.00 15.96 -18.78
C LEU A 17 1.73 15.10 -17.53
N HIS A 18 2.67 14.23 -17.14
CA HIS A 18 2.50 13.28 -16.03
C HIS A 18 1.58 12.08 -16.29
N ILE A 19 1.18 11.85 -17.54
CA ILE A 19 0.40 10.68 -17.92
C ILE A 19 1.28 9.74 -18.71
N ASP A 20 1.58 8.61 -18.09
CA ASP A 20 2.28 7.52 -18.75
C ASP A 20 1.23 6.58 -19.34
N THR A 21 1.38 6.31 -20.63
CA THR A 21 0.51 5.37 -21.36
C THR A 21 1.35 4.16 -21.71
N TYR A 22 0.95 3.00 -21.21
CA TYR A 22 1.61 1.73 -21.49
C TYR A 22 0.67 0.85 -22.31
N ASP A 23 1.17 0.32 -23.43
CA ASP A 23 0.47 -0.76 -24.12
C ASP A 23 0.64 -2.03 -23.27
N GLY A 24 -0.44 -2.45 -22.61
CA GLY A 24 -0.47 -3.63 -21.75
C GLY A 24 -0.35 -4.94 -22.53
N MET A 25 -0.36 -6.05 -21.79
CA MET A 25 -0.28 -7.39 -22.39
C MET A 25 -1.44 -7.64 -23.37
N GLU A 26 -1.11 -8.18 -24.54
CA GLU A 26 -2.11 -8.61 -25.51
C GLU A 26 -2.75 -9.92 -25.02
N VAL A 27 -3.89 -9.79 -24.32
CA VAL A 27 -4.69 -10.95 -23.89
C VAL A 27 -5.80 -11.17 -24.91
N GLU A 28 -5.79 -12.34 -25.55
CA GLU A 28 -6.80 -12.73 -26.56
C GLU A 28 -6.95 -11.76 -27.75
N GLY A 29 -5.86 -11.09 -28.16
CA GLY A 29 -5.87 -10.16 -29.29
C GLY A 29 -6.51 -8.80 -28.98
N LYS A 30 -6.71 -8.46 -27.71
CA LYS A 30 -7.06 -7.11 -27.25
C LYS A 30 -5.87 -6.52 -26.50
N THR A 31 -5.34 -5.42 -27.02
CA THR A 31 -4.41 -4.57 -26.28
C THR A 31 -5.21 -3.72 -25.30
N THR A 32 -5.00 -3.92 -24.00
CA THR A 32 -5.45 -2.97 -22.98
C THR A 32 -4.41 -1.85 -22.88
N ILE A 33 -4.84 -0.61 -23.03
CA ILE A 33 -3.96 0.55 -22.82
C ILE A 33 -4.11 0.95 -21.37
N GLU A 34 -3.01 0.89 -20.61
CA GLU A 34 -2.98 1.31 -19.22
C GLU A 34 -2.59 2.78 -19.11
N GLN A 35 -3.42 3.57 -18.42
CA GLN A 35 -3.19 5.00 -18.22
C GLN A 35 -2.86 5.30 -16.76
N SER A 36 -1.65 5.79 -16.50
CA SER A 36 -1.15 6.09 -15.17
C SER A 36 -0.90 7.59 -15.00
N LEU A 37 -1.38 8.17 -13.90
CA LEU A 37 -1.13 9.57 -13.53
C LEU A 37 -0.10 9.66 -12.39
N SER A 38 1.01 10.37 -12.62
CA SER A 38 2.14 10.46 -11.69
C SER A 38 2.41 11.89 -11.21
N LEU A 39 1.93 12.25 -10.02
CA LEU A 39 2.07 13.58 -9.43
C LEU A 39 3.21 13.65 -8.42
N ASP A 40 4.36 14.21 -8.81
CA ASP A 40 5.53 14.35 -7.93
C ASP A 40 5.63 15.76 -7.30
N TYR A 41 4.71 16.05 -6.39
CA TYR A 41 4.61 17.33 -5.67
C TYR A 41 4.52 17.09 -4.17
N ASP A 42 4.97 18.05 -3.37
CA ASP A 42 4.94 17.96 -1.90
C ASP A 42 3.53 18.24 -1.35
N TYR A 43 2.75 19.08 -2.03
CA TYR A 43 1.41 19.52 -1.62
C TYR A 43 0.53 19.78 -2.85
N CYS A 44 -0.78 19.76 -2.67
CA CYS A 44 -1.77 20.01 -3.71
C CYS A 44 -2.79 21.05 -3.26
N LEU A 45 -3.15 21.99 -4.16
CA LEU A 45 -4.28 22.88 -3.91
C LEU A 45 -5.61 22.15 -4.22
N PRO A 46 -6.66 22.32 -3.40
CA PRO A 46 -7.97 21.70 -3.66
C PRO A 46 -8.54 22.04 -5.04
N GLU A 47 -8.33 23.25 -5.55
CA GLU A 47 -8.80 23.65 -6.88
C GLU A 47 -8.08 22.90 -8.00
N ALA A 48 -6.80 22.60 -7.83
CA ALA A 48 -6.03 21.80 -8.79
C ALA A 48 -6.54 20.36 -8.84
N MET A 49 -6.83 19.77 -7.68
CA MET A 49 -7.39 18.43 -7.59
C MET A 49 -8.82 18.38 -8.15
N GLN A 50 -9.62 19.44 -7.95
CA GLN A 50 -10.97 19.51 -8.54
C GLN A 50 -10.91 19.44 -10.06
N MET A 51 -9.91 20.07 -10.70
CA MET A 51 -9.77 20.00 -12.15
C MET A 51 -9.53 18.56 -12.62
N LEU A 52 -8.79 17.74 -11.86
CA LEU A 52 -8.61 16.32 -12.18
C LEU A 52 -9.90 15.52 -12.00
N VAL A 53 -10.68 15.81 -10.96
CA VAL A 53 -12.01 15.21 -10.76
C VAL A 53 -12.95 15.58 -11.92
N ASP A 54 -12.97 16.86 -12.30
CA ASP A 54 -13.82 17.38 -13.38
C ASP A 54 -13.40 16.84 -14.76
N TRP A 55 -12.15 16.39 -14.89
CA TRP A 55 -11.68 15.75 -16.11
C TRP A 55 -12.40 14.42 -16.40
N LYS A 56 -12.91 13.73 -15.35
CA LYS A 56 -13.68 12.47 -15.45
C LYS A 56 -12.98 11.39 -16.27
N HIS A 57 -11.66 11.42 -16.27
CA HIS A 57 -10.84 10.42 -16.90
C HIS A 57 -10.71 9.23 -15.95
N LYS A 58 -10.82 8.01 -16.49
CA LYS A 58 -10.57 6.79 -15.72
C LYS A 58 -9.10 6.41 -15.85
N PHE A 59 -8.43 6.29 -14.71
CA PHE A 59 -7.03 5.87 -14.65
C PHE A 59 -6.93 4.43 -14.18
N ASP A 60 -5.93 3.70 -14.66
CA ASP A 60 -5.59 2.42 -14.05
C ASP A 60 -4.85 2.65 -12.74
N CYS A 61 -3.97 3.65 -12.71
CA CYS A 61 -3.15 3.99 -11.56
C CYS A 61 -3.07 5.51 -11.38
N VAL A 62 -3.25 5.97 -10.15
CA VAL A 62 -2.92 7.33 -9.71
C VAL A 62 -1.87 7.20 -8.62
N GLN A 63 -0.69 7.76 -8.86
CA GLN A 63 0.39 7.86 -7.89
C GLN A 63 0.66 9.33 -7.59
N ALA A 64 0.60 9.71 -6.31
CA ALA A 64 0.94 11.06 -5.89
C ALA A 64 1.88 11.07 -4.67
N SER A 65 3.04 11.70 -4.83
CA SER A 65 4.08 11.79 -3.80
C SER A 65 3.89 12.95 -2.83
N PHE A 66 2.63 13.27 -2.48
CA PHE A 66 2.32 14.33 -1.53
C PHE A 66 2.90 14.02 -0.15
N LYS A 67 3.46 15.04 0.49
CA LYS A 67 3.88 15.02 1.90
C LYS A 67 2.72 15.30 2.84
N LEU A 68 1.81 16.18 2.43
CA LEU A 68 0.64 16.55 3.21
C LEU A 68 -0.58 16.60 2.29
N ILE A 69 -1.70 16.10 2.80
CA ILE A 69 -3.01 16.27 2.21
C ILE A 69 -3.93 16.80 3.31
N ASP A 70 -4.73 17.81 2.97
CA ASP A 70 -5.83 18.25 3.82
C ASP A 70 -7.12 17.50 3.48
N VAL A 71 -8.16 17.72 4.28
CA VAL A 71 -9.47 17.08 4.12
C VAL A 71 -10.07 17.33 2.73
N ASP A 72 -9.98 18.55 2.21
CA ASP A 72 -10.58 18.92 0.91
C ASP A 72 -9.86 18.23 -0.25
N VAL A 73 -8.54 18.09 -0.17
CA VAL A 73 -7.74 17.33 -1.15
C VAL A 73 -8.05 15.84 -1.05
N ALA A 74 -8.12 15.27 0.16
CA ALA A 74 -8.43 13.86 0.36
C ALA A 74 -9.83 13.50 -0.16
N GLU A 75 -10.83 14.35 0.08
CA GLU A 75 -12.18 14.23 -0.47
C GLU A 75 -12.13 14.19 -2.01
N LYS A 76 -11.40 15.10 -2.65
CA LYS A 76 -11.33 15.14 -4.12
C LYS A 76 -10.56 13.94 -4.69
N ILE A 77 -9.48 13.51 -4.05
CA ILE A 77 -8.78 12.28 -4.43
C ILE A 77 -9.74 11.09 -4.40
N SER A 78 -10.65 11.04 -3.41
CA SER A 78 -11.65 9.98 -3.31
C SER A 78 -12.67 9.92 -4.45
N GLN A 79 -12.75 10.99 -5.25
CA GLN A 79 -13.66 11.11 -6.38
C GLN A 79 -12.98 10.82 -7.73
N ILE A 80 -11.67 10.56 -7.75
CA ILE A 80 -10.95 10.20 -8.96
C ILE A 80 -11.26 8.74 -9.31
N ASP A 81 -11.74 8.50 -10.53
CA ASP A 81 -11.99 7.15 -11.03
C ASP A 81 -10.66 6.46 -11.32
N CYS A 82 -10.19 5.63 -10.38
CA CYS A 82 -8.97 4.86 -10.53
C CYS A 82 -9.07 3.44 -9.95
N ASN A 83 -8.37 2.48 -10.57
CA ASN A 83 -8.27 1.12 -10.03
C ASN A 83 -7.20 1.03 -8.91
N TYR A 84 -6.10 1.77 -9.02
CA TYR A 84 -5.03 1.79 -8.03
C TYR A 84 -4.73 3.23 -7.59
N LEU A 85 -4.72 3.47 -6.28
CA LEU A 85 -4.26 4.73 -5.70
C LEU A 85 -3.03 4.50 -4.83
N SER A 86 -1.95 5.25 -5.09
CA SER A 86 -0.72 5.23 -4.29
C SER A 86 -0.33 6.61 -3.78
N LEU A 87 -0.19 6.69 -2.46
CA LEU A 87 0.27 7.87 -1.72
C LEU A 87 1.48 7.47 -0.85
N PRO A 88 2.67 7.27 -1.44
CA PRO A 88 3.77 6.56 -0.78
C PRO A 88 4.54 7.37 0.27
N ARG A 89 4.28 8.68 0.40
CA ARG A 89 5.20 9.63 1.07
C ARG A 89 4.51 10.66 1.97
N LEU A 90 3.37 10.31 2.55
CA LEU A 90 2.70 11.22 3.48
C LEU A 90 3.54 11.36 4.75
N GLU A 91 3.85 12.58 5.17
CA GLU A 91 4.51 12.84 6.45
C GLU A 91 3.56 12.59 7.62
N LEU A 92 2.29 12.96 7.45
CA LEU A 92 1.20 12.77 8.41
C LEU A 92 -0.12 12.56 7.65
N LEU A 93 -1.03 11.80 8.26
CA LEU A 93 -2.39 11.62 7.77
C LEU A 93 -3.36 11.72 8.95
N GLY A 94 -4.39 12.56 8.84
CA GLY A 94 -5.45 12.63 9.83
C GLY A 94 -6.54 11.59 9.61
N VAL A 95 -7.37 11.37 10.64
CA VAL A 95 -8.44 10.36 10.62
C VAL A 95 -9.50 10.67 9.55
N THR A 96 -9.82 11.95 9.34
CA THR A 96 -10.82 12.37 8.35
C THR A 96 -10.33 12.12 6.93
N GLU A 97 -9.07 12.47 6.67
CA GLU A 97 -8.38 12.27 5.41
C GLU A 97 -8.29 10.77 5.10
N ALA A 98 -7.88 9.95 6.08
CA ALA A 98 -7.86 8.50 5.96
C ALA A 98 -9.21 7.92 5.56
N ARG A 99 -10.30 8.39 6.18
CA ARG A 99 -11.66 7.95 5.84
C ARG A 99 -12.02 8.30 4.40
N TRP A 100 -11.70 9.51 3.93
CA TRP A 100 -11.91 9.87 2.52
C TRP A 100 -11.12 8.97 1.58
N LEU A 101 -9.83 8.78 1.83
CA LEU A 101 -8.98 7.89 1.04
C LEU A 101 -9.49 6.45 1.05
N SER A 102 -10.16 6.01 2.11
CA SER A 102 -10.77 4.68 2.20
C SER A 102 -11.85 4.42 1.13
N HIS A 103 -12.36 5.47 0.48
CA HIS A 103 -13.38 5.42 -0.59
C HIS A 103 -12.83 5.64 -2.00
N SER A 104 -11.52 5.87 -2.14
CA SER A 104 -10.92 6.38 -3.39
C SER A 104 -10.79 5.40 -4.55
N THR A 105 -10.87 4.10 -4.29
CA THR A 105 -10.66 3.08 -5.30
C THR A 105 -11.35 1.79 -4.89
N GLU A 106 -11.85 1.03 -5.85
CA GLU A 106 -12.44 -0.29 -5.60
C GLU A 106 -11.40 -1.41 -5.53
N TYR A 107 -10.16 -1.18 -6.01
CA TYR A 107 -9.17 -2.25 -6.20
C TYR A 107 -8.03 -2.21 -5.18
N ILE A 108 -7.10 -1.25 -5.24
CA ILE A 108 -5.96 -1.24 -4.32
C ILE A 108 -5.69 0.18 -3.83
N LEU A 109 -5.64 0.32 -2.50
CA LEU A 109 -5.16 1.52 -1.85
C LEU A 109 -3.78 1.24 -1.24
N MET A 110 -2.79 2.04 -1.65
CA MET A 110 -1.44 2.05 -1.10
C MET A 110 -1.16 3.39 -0.41
N VAL A 111 -0.84 3.35 0.88
CA VAL A 111 -0.53 4.54 1.68
C VAL A 111 0.77 4.33 2.43
N GLY A 112 1.74 5.23 2.22
CA GLY A 112 2.97 5.30 3.00
C GLY A 112 2.95 6.51 3.92
N ILE A 113 3.19 6.27 5.21
CA ILE A 113 3.18 7.30 6.25
C ILE A 113 4.56 7.32 6.94
N GLU A 114 5.24 8.46 6.89
CA GLU A 114 6.60 8.62 7.43
C GLU A 114 6.61 8.70 8.96
N ALA A 115 5.60 9.32 9.57
CA ALA A 115 5.40 9.32 11.02
C ALA A 115 4.46 8.20 11.48
N GLU A 116 4.63 7.70 12.71
CA GLU A 116 3.69 6.75 13.32
C GLU A 116 2.28 7.38 13.34
N PRO A 117 1.29 6.79 12.66
CA PRO A 117 -0.07 7.31 12.66
C PRO A 117 -0.78 6.92 13.96
N ASP A 118 -1.81 7.68 14.34
CA ASP A 118 -2.73 7.23 15.39
C ASP A 118 -3.48 5.97 14.92
N PRO A 119 -3.83 5.02 15.82
CA PRO A 119 -4.58 3.81 15.44
C PRO A 119 -5.92 4.08 14.76
N GLU A 120 -6.55 5.21 15.07
CA GLU A 120 -7.79 5.64 14.40
C GLU A 120 -7.58 6.00 12.93
N VAL A 121 -6.37 6.41 12.52
CA VAL A 121 -6.02 6.67 11.12
C VAL A 121 -5.95 5.36 10.36
N ILE A 122 -5.29 4.35 10.92
CA ILE A 122 -5.21 3.00 10.36
C ILE A 122 -6.63 2.41 10.21
N GLN A 123 -7.46 2.53 11.24
CA GLN A 123 -8.87 2.13 11.16
C GLN A 123 -9.65 2.95 10.13
N GLY A 124 -9.35 4.24 10.00
CA GLY A 124 -9.95 5.12 9.00
C GLY A 124 -9.67 4.67 7.56
N LEU A 125 -8.49 4.10 7.29
CA LEU A 125 -8.12 3.55 5.98
C LEU A 125 -8.83 2.22 5.67
N MET A 126 -9.20 1.48 6.72
CA MET A 126 -9.93 0.20 6.64
C MET A 126 -11.41 0.47 6.45
N ASN A 127 -11.84 0.63 5.20
CA ASN A 127 -13.27 0.71 4.91
C ASN A 127 -13.88 -0.70 5.01
N PRO A 128 -14.80 -0.98 5.95
CA PRO A 128 -15.41 -2.30 6.06
C PRO A 128 -16.36 -2.62 4.90
N SER A 129 -16.75 -1.62 4.11
CA SER A 129 -17.64 -1.80 2.95
C SER A 129 -16.90 -2.22 1.68
N HIS A 130 -15.56 -2.21 1.69
CA HIS A 130 -14.75 -2.54 0.52
C HIS A 130 -13.83 -3.73 0.83
N GLU A 131 -14.10 -4.84 0.15
CA GLU A 131 -13.27 -6.04 0.18
C GLU A 131 -12.09 -5.88 -0.78
N ARG A 132 -11.13 -5.03 -0.41
CA ARG A 132 -10.01 -4.65 -1.30
C ARG A 132 -8.66 -4.87 -0.63
N PRO A 133 -7.59 -5.14 -1.39
CA PRO A 133 -6.24 -5.04 -0.87
C PRO A 133 -5.92 -3.66 -0.29
N LEU A 134 -5.33 -3.67 0.91
CA LEU A 134 -4.76 -2.49 1.56
C LEU A 134 -3.25 -2.67 1.70
N GLN A 135 -2.50 -1.74 1.12
CA GLN A 135 -1.05 -1.68 1.28
C GLN A 135 -0.68 -0.50 2.16
N ILE A 136 0.01 -0.77 3.27
CA ILE A 136 0.47 0.26 4.21
C ILE A 136 1.99 0.18 4.34
N LEU A 137 2.66 1.32 4.18
CA LEU A 137 4.09 1.46 4.39
C LEU A 137 4.29 2.34 5.63
N LEU A 138 4.94 1.80 6.66
CA LEU A 138 5.19 2.50 7.92
C LEU A 138 6.68 2.50 8.25
N GLN A 139 7.18 3.54 8.91
CA GLN A 139 8.55 3.57 9.42
C GLN A 139 8.69 2.90 10.79
N THR A 140 7.60 2.89 11.56
CA THR A 140 7.50 2.29 12.90
C THR A 140 6.20 1.50 13.02
N LEU A 141 6.08 0.67 14.05
CA LEU A 141 4.84 -0.06 14.31
C LEU A 141 4.63 -0.25 15.81
N SER A 142 3.68 0.50 16.36
CA SER A 142 3.17 0.30 17.73
C SER A 142 2.29 -0.94 17.84
N ASP A 143 2.11 -1.44 19.06
CA ASP A 143 1.23 -2.56 19.35
C ASP A 143 -0.24 -2.22 19.04
N GLU A 144 -0.64 -0.96 19.22
CA GLU A 144 -1.97 -0.47 18.90
C GLU A 144 -2.23 -0.43 17.39
N ASN A 145 -1.26 0.03 16.59
CA ASN A 145 -1.35 -0.02 15.13
C ASN A 145 -1.31 -1.46 14.61
N ALA A 146 -0.46 -2.31 15.19
CA ALA A 146 -0.47 -3.75 14.90
C ALA A 146 -1.84 -4.36 15.20
N SER A 147 -2.49 -3.97 16.28
CA SER A 147 -3.83 -4.46 16.66
C SER A 147 -4.90 -3.97 15.68
N ALA A 148 -4.82 -2.71 15.23
CA ALA A 148 -5.70 -2.18 14.21
C ALA A 148 -5.53 -2.95 12.89
N LEU A 149 -4.28 -3.13 12.43
CA LEU A 149 -3.94 -3.92 11.23
C LEU A 149 -4.44 -5.36 11.32
N ALA A 150 -4.22 -6.03 12.45
CA ALA A 150 -4.66 -7.40 12.70
C ALA A 150 -6.18 -7.58 12.62
N SER A 151 -6.96 -6.50 12.83
CA SER A 151 -8.43 -6.52 12.73
C SER A 151 -8.95 -6.45 11.30
N TYR A 152 -8.10 -6.13 10.32
CA TYR A 152 -8.51 -6.09 8.93
C TYR A 152 -8.73 -7.50 8.39
N THR A 153 -9.77 -7.69 7.56
CA THR A 153 -10.24 -9.03 7.17
C THR A 153 -9.96 -9.39 5.72
N HIS A 154 -9.36 -8.50 4.92
CA HIS A 154 -9.14 -8.71 3.49
C HIS A 154 -7.69 -9.06 3.17
N GLU A 155 -7.10 -8.47 2.12
CA GLU A 155 -5.66 -8.61 1.87
C GLU A 155 -4.92 -7.41 2.47
N LEU A 156 -3.88 -7.69 3.23
CA LEU A 156 -3.02 -6.67 3.86
C LEU A 156 -1.58 -6.86 3.39
N TYR A 157 -1.02 -5.80 2.82
CA TYR A 157 0.38 -5.71 2.45
C TYR A 157 1.03 -4.66 3.36
N LEU A 158 1.83 -5.10 4.31
CA LEU A 158 2.53 -4.24 5.25
C LEU A 158 4.01 -4.17 4.88
N GLU A 159 4.53 -2.97 4.64
CA GLU A 159 5.97 -2.72 4.54
C GLU A 159 6.43 -1.91 5.73
N LEU A 160 7.46 -2.38 6.42
CA LEU A 160 8.12 -1.61 7.48
C LEU A 160 9.57 -2.07 7.68
N PRO A 161 10.48 -1.19 8.15
CA PRO A 161 11.83 -1.59 8.47
C PRO A 161 11.86 -2.73 9.50
N PHE A 162 12.79 -3.67 9.35
CA PHE A 162 12.89 -4.84 10.23
C PHE A 162 12.97 -4.47 11.72
N GLN A 163 13.77 -3.45 12.06
CA GLN A 163 13.95 -2.99 13.45
C GLN A 163 12.66 -2.46 14.10
N SER A 164 11.66 -2.13 13.30
CA SER A 164 10.36 -1.63 13.77
C SER A 164 9.38 -2.77 14.08
N LEU A 165 9.71 -4.01 13.69
CA LEU A 165 8.91 -5.18 13.96
C LEU A 165 9.30 -5.78 15.32
N THR A 166 8.60 -5.37 16.38
CA THR A 166 8.83 -5.90 17.73
C THR A 166 8.20 -7.28 17.90
N ARG A 167 8.63 -8.03 18.93
CA ARG A 167 8.04 -9.34 19.28
C ARG A 167 6.55 -9.21 19.63
N SER A 168 6.15 -8.14 20.32
CA SER A 168 4.75 -7.89 20.68
C SER A 168 3.90 -7.59 19.46
N ALA A 169 4.33 -6.67 18.59
CA ALA A 169 3.65 -6.35 17.35
C ALA A 169 3.54 -7.58 16.44
N THR A 170 4.60 -8.38 16.34
CA THR A 170 4.59 -9.68 15.63
C THR A 170 3.52 -10.62 16.18
N ALA A 171 3.45 -10.79 17.51
CA ALA A 171 2.47 -11.65 18.18
C ALA A 171 1.02 -11.12 18.08
N ILE A 172 0.84 -9.84 17.81
CA ILE A 172 -0.47 -9.24 17.52
C ILE A 172 -0.84 -9.46 16.06
N LEU A 173 0.06 -9.10 15.13
CA LEU A 173 -0.13 -9.31 13.69
C LEU A 173 -0.38 -10.77 13.37
N ALA A 174 0.28 -11.68 14.08
CA ALA A 174 0.04 -13.12 14.15
C ALA A 174 -1.43 -13.57 14.30
N LYS A 175 -2.28 -12.70 14.83
CA LYS A 175 -3.72 -12.96 14.99
C LYS A 175 -4.54 -12.48 13.80
N TYR A 176 -3.91 -11.88 12.79
CA TYR A 176 -4.58 -11.45 11.58
C TYR A 176 -5.30 -12.62 10.94
N GLU A 177 -6.61 -12.46 10.75
CA GLU A 177 -7.51 -13.48 10.22
C GLU A 177 -7.95 -13.21 8.78
N GLY A 178 -7.37 -12.20 8.12
CA GLY A 178 -7.67 -11.89 6.74
C GLY A 178 -7.19 -12.93 5.73
N TYR A 179 -7.52 -12.68 4.46
CA TYR A 179 -7.27 -13.59 3.34
C TYR A 179 -5.78 -13.82 3.08
N LEU A 180 -5.03 -12.72 3.04
CA LEU A 180 -3.61 -12.71 2.71
C LEU A 180 -2.91 -11.62 3.51
N PHE A 181 -1.82 -11.98 4.18
CA PHE A 181 -0.92 -11.02 4.81
C PHE A 181 0.45 -11.13 4.15
N GLN A 182 0.93 -10.03 3.58
CA GLN A 182 2.27 -9.91 3.04
C GLN A 182 3.06 -8.89 3.84
N LEU A 183 4.21 -9.28 4.33
CA LEU A 183 5.11 -8.45 5.09
C LEU A 183 6.41 -8.24 4.31
N ALA A 184 6.71 -6.99 3.96
CA ALA A 184 7.95 -6.59 3.31
C ALA A 184 8.86 -5.87 4.32
N LEU A 185 10.07 -6.39 4.50
CA LEU A 185 11.08 -5.84 5.40
C LEU A 185 12.27 -5.32 4.56
N PRO A 186 12.32 -4.01 4.23
CA PRO A 186 13.42 -3.43 3.47
C PRO A 186 14.66 -3.15 4.33
N ASN A 187 15.80 -3.00 3.67
CA ASN A 187 17.10 -2.62 4.24
C ASN A 187 17.67 -3.61 5.26
N LEU A 188 17.55 -4.91 4.99
CA LEU A 188 18.23 -5.93 5.80
C LEU A 188 19.77 -5.82 5.78
N GLY A 189 20.34 -5.03 4.86
CA GLY A 189 21.79 -4.93 4.60
C GLY A 189 22.58 -3.89 5.40
N GLY A 190 21.97 -3.16 6.34
CA GLY A 190 22.65 -2.07 7.07
C GLY A 190 23.28 -2.45 8.43
N GLY A 191 22.85 -3.57 8.99
CA GLY A 191 23.38 -4.17 10.21
C GLY A 191 23.08 -5.66 10.14
N GLU A 192 24.00 -6.50 10.60
CA GLU A 192 23.84 -7.95 10.62
C GLU A 192 22.62 -8.33 11.46
N ILE A 193 21.42 -8.32 10.87
CA ILE A 193 20.29 -9.05 11.43
C ILE A 193 20.68 -10.50 11.26
N SER A 194 21.00 -11.15 12.38
CA SER A 194 21.39 -12.56 12.35
C SER A 194 20.24 -13.37 11.77
N ALA A 195 20.56 -14.38 10.97
CA ALA A 195 19.56 -15.33 10.47
C ALA A 195 18.74 -15.91 11.63
N ASP A 196 19.36 -16.07 12.80
CA ASP A 196 18.74 -16.52 14.04
C ASP A 196 17.64 -15.59 14.56
N GLU A 197 17.83 -14.27 14.50
CA GLU A 197 16.83 -13.28 14.92
C GLU A 197 15.64 -13.22 13.95
N THR A 198 15.92 -13.31 12.65
CA THR A 198 14.86 -13.45 11.63
C THR A 198 14.08 -14.74 11.84
N LEU A 199 14.76 -15.87 12.05
CA LEU A 199 14.13 -17.16 12.32
C LEU A 199 13.36 -17.16 13.64
N GLU A 200 13.83 -16.48 14.70
CA GLU A 200 13.10 -16.38 15.96
C GLU A 200 11.77 -15.64 15.77
N ILE A 201 11.78 -14.47 15.10
CA ILE A 201 10.57 -13.71 14.82
C ILE A 201 9.62 -14.53 13.94
N LEU A 202 10.12 -15.11 12.85
CA LEU A 202 9.33 -15.94 11.94
C LEU A 202 8.75 -17.19 12.63
N SER A 203 9.51 -17.82 13.52
CA SER A 203 9.06 -18.99 14.28
C SER A 203 7.97 -18.67 15.32
N SER A 204 7.86 -17.39 15.71
CA SER A 204 6.85 -16.91 16.65
C SER A 204 5.51 -16.56 15.99
N LEU A 205 5.50 -16.45 14.66
CA LEU A 205 4.27 -16.29 13.90
C LEU A 205 3.50 -17.63 13.93
N PRO A 206 2.23 -17.66 14.37
CA PRO A 206 1.41 -18.87 14.45
C PRO A 206 0.96 -19.36 13.07
N TYR A 207 1.57 -18.86 12.00
CA TYR A 207 1.20 -19.10 10.63
C TYR A 207 1.90 -20.34 10.09
N LYS A 208 1.09 -21.28 9.59
CA LYS A 208 1.56 -22.60 9.15
C LYS A 208 2.42 -22.56 7.89
N ARG A 209 2.40 -21.47 7.12
CA ARG A 209 3.23 -21.30 5.93
C ARG A 209 3.73 -19.86 5.82
N VAL A 210 5.00 -19.67 6.15
CA VAL A 210 5.79 -18.50 5.74
C VAL A 210 6.39 -18.86 4.39
N GLN A 211 5.94 -18.19 3.33
CA GLN A 211 6.65 -18.25 2.05
C GLN A 211 7.64 -17.09 1.99
N LEU A 212 8.92 -17.43 1.91
CA LEU A 212 9.95 -16.51 1.46
C LEU A 212 9.74 -16.33 -0.04
N ILE A 213 9.07 -15.26 -0.45
CA ILE A 213 8.70 -15.06 -1.86
C ILE A 213 9.90 -14.54 -2.66
N HIS A 214 10.80 -13.78 -2.03
CA HIS A 214 12.01 -13.28 -2.69
C HIS A 214 13.03 -12.75 -1.66
N SER A 215 14.31 -13.08 -1.83
CA SER A 215 15.43 -12.34 -1.22
C SER A 215 16.26 -11.69 -2.33
N GLY A 216 15.83 -10.51 -2.76
CA GLY A 216 16.52 -9.72 -3.77
C GLY A 216 16.43 -8.24 -3.41
N ASN A 217 17.55 -7.52 -3.58
CA ASN A 217 17.67 -6.10 -3.24
C ASN A 217 17.36 -5.77 -1.75
N GLU A 218 17.92 -6.54 -0.82
CA GLU A 218 17.83 -6.26 0.64
C GLU A 218 16.42 -6.25 1.23
N ARG A 219 15.45 -6.86 0.54
CA ARG A 219 14.06 -6.99 0.97
C ARG A 219 13.72 -8.43 1.28
N LEU A 220 13.07 -8.65 2.41
CA LEU A 220 12.47 -9.93 2.78
C LEU A 220 10.95 -9.83 2.65
N TYR A 221 10.37 -10.66 1.79
CA TYR A 221 8.93 -10.79 1.61
C TYR A 221 8.44 -12.05 2.30
N ILE A 222 7.52 -11.89 3.24
CA ILE A 222 6.88 -12.94 4.02
C ILE A 222 5.42 -12.98 3.62
N GLY A 223 5.02 -13.97 2.84
CA GLY A 223 3.61 -14.26 2.55
C GLY A 223 3.03 -15.21 3.57
N VAL A 224 1.85 -14.88 4.08
CA VAL A 224 1.08 -15.67 5.05
C VAL A 224 -0.34 -15.87 4.51
N THR A 225 -0.77 -17.13 4.38
CA THR A 225 -2.09 -17.53 3.86
C THR A 225 -2.75 -18.60 4.75
N ARG A 226 -4.10 -18.63 4.83
CA ARG A 226 -4.85 -19.74 5.47
C ARG A 226 -4.79 -21.03 4.63
N GLU A 227 -4.71 -22.19 5.30
CA GLU A 227 -4.66 -23.53 4.69
C GLU A 227 -5.89 -23.87 3.83
N GLU A 228 -7.07 -23.40 4.22
CA GLU A 228 -8.36 -23.82 3.62
C GLU A 228 -8.67 -23.18 2.26
N GLN A 229 -7.84 -22.22 1.79
CA GLN A 229 -8.08 -21.49 0.54
C GLN A 229 -7.04 -21.81 -0.56
N LEU A 230 -6.16 -22.78 -0.34
CA LEU A 230 -5.09 -23.16 -1.28
C LEU A 230 -5.51 -24.20 -2.34
N ASP A 231 -6.74 -24.74 -2.30
CA ASP A 231 -7.23 -25.71 -3.30
C ASP A 231 -7.53 -25.09 -4.69
N GLY A 232 -7.20 -23.81 -4.91
CA GLY A 232 -7.36 -23.15 -6.21
C GLY A 232 -6.49 -21.92 -6.48
N CYS A 233 -5.60 -21.54 -5.56
CA CYS A 233 -4.72 -20.40 -5.74
C CYS A 233 -3.32 -20.88 -6.19
N ASP A 234 -3.11 -20.91 -7.51
CA ASP A 234 -1.77 -21.02 -8.12
C ASP A 234 -1.00 -19.72 -7.85
N ILE A 235 -0.52 -19.57 -6.62
CA ILE A 235 0.48 -18.55 -6.28
C ILE A 235 1.80 -19.12 -6.78
N GLY A 236 2.28 -18.60 -7.92
CA GLY A 236 3.42 -19.11 -8.69
C GLY A 236 4.56 -19.62 -7.81
N SER A 237 4.75 -20.94 -7.84
CA SER A 237 5.82 -21.62 -7.11
C SER A 237 7.12 -21.53 -7.91
N GLU A 238 7.88 -20.45 -7.72
CA GLU A 238 9.30 -20.46 -8.07
C GLU A 238 10.16 -20.42 -6.81
N SER A 239 10.99 -21.47 -6.68
CA SER A 239 12.06 -21.66 -5.72
C SER A 239 11.67 -21.93 -4.26
N THR A 240 11.26 -23.16 -3.98
CA THR A 240 11.61 -23.81 -2.71
C THR A 240 13.12 -24.03 -2.64
N ALA A 241 13.87 -23.05 -2.14
CA ALA A 241 15.22 -23.31 -1.64
C ALA A 241 15.06 -23.92 -0.24
N GLY A 242 15.28 -25.24 -0.15
CA GLY A 242 15.33 -25.95 1.11
C GLY A 242 16.41 -25.36 2.02
N LEU A 243 16.02 -25.00 3.23
CA LEU A 243 16.94 -24.78 4.34
C LEU A 243 17.08 -26.11 5.08
N GLU A 244 18.09 -26.89 4.69
CA GLU A 244 18.78 -27.83 5.59
C GLU A 244 19.94 -27.09 6.29
#